data_AF-A0A971AN72-F1
#
_entry.id   AF-A0A971AN72-F1
#
_cell.length_a   1.000
_cell.length_b   1.000
_cell.length_c   1.000
_cell.angle_alpha   90.00
_cell.angle_beta   90.00
_cell.angle_gamma   90.00
#
_symmetry.space_group_name_H-M   'P 1'
#
loop_
_entity.id
_entity.type
_entity.pdbx_description
1 polymer ?
#
loop_
_entity_poly.entity_id
_entity_poly.type
_entity_poly.pdbx_seq_one_letter_code
_entity_poly.pdbx_strand_id
1 'polypeptide(L)'
;MKLRLAQEEWERKYLSPRATLSSASKGRQVPEEPCAIRTDFQRDRDRITHCKAFRRLKHKTQVFIAPEGDHYRTRLTHTLEVAQISRTVARALRLNEDLTEAIALGHDLGHTPFGHAGEDELNRIHPGGFRHNQQSLRVVDHLEKLNLTWEVRDGILHHSGPGMPQTLEGQIVRICDRVAYINHDIDDALRAGIITPADLPRHCIKVLGDTNSQRINAMVTALIANSQEGGISLGAEMAEILDCLRNFMFDNVYVGSSPKLEEGKAKHVINQVYHYFVDNPQELPEVYRQDDIRQGICDYIAGMTDRYVVAVYKRHFLPTPWQLL
;
A
#
# COMPACT_ATOMS: atom_id res chain seq x y z
N MET A 1 -32.76 18.19 1.56
CA MET A 1 -31.65 18.86 2.28
C MET A 1 -30.34 18.28 1.77
N LYS A 2 -29.42 19.08 1.21
CA LYS A 2 -28.13 18.60 0.68
C LYS A 2 -27.03 18.76 1.74
N LEU A 3 -26.94 17.80 2.67
CA LEU A 3 -25.94 17.75 3.74
C LEU A 3 -24.49 17.85 3.22
N ARG A 4 -24.23 17.33 2.01
CA ARG A 4 -22.93 17.48 1.33
C ARG A 4 -22.50 18.95 1.22
N LEU A 5 -23.40 19.86 0.81
CA LEU A 5 -23.06 21.27 0.58
C LEU A 5 -22.65 21.97 1.88
N ALA A 6 -23.26 21.60 3.01
CA ALA A 6 -22.89 22.13 4.31
C ALA A 6 -21.48 21.68 4.74
N GLN A 7 -21.09 20.44 4.42
CA GLN A 7 -19.74 19.94 4.66
C GLN A 7 -18.71 20.64 3.77
N GLU A 8 -19.01 20.81 2.47
CA GLU A 8 -18.13 21.56 1.54
C GLU A 8 -17.93 23.02 1.97
N GLU A 9 -18.96 23.65 2.53
CA GLU A 9 -18.83 25.00 3.09
C GLU A 9 -18.00 25.03 4.38
N TRP A 10 -18.14 24.00 5.22
CA TRP A 10 -17.28 23.82 6.38
C TRP A 10 -15.81 23.65 5.96
N GLU A 11 -15.53 22.84 4.93
CA GLU A 11 -14.19 22.66 4.39
C GLU A 11 -13.60 24.01 3.95
N ARG A 12 -14.35 24.81 3.19
CA ARG A 12 -13.93 26.16 2.74
C ARG A 12 -13.60 27.10 3.89
N LYS A 13 -14.33 27.01 4.99
CA LYS A 13 -14.19 27.94 6.12
C LYS A 13 -13.07 27.55 7.08
N TYR A 14 -12.84 26.26 7.29
CA TYR A 14 -12.02 25.76 8.39
C TYR A 14 -10.76 25.01 7.99
N LEU A 15 -10.68 24.49 6.76
CA LEU A 15 -9.43 23.91 6.28
C LEU A 15 -8.41 25.01 5.95
N SER A 16 -7.13 24.62 5.95
CA SER A 16 -6.04 25.43 5.47
C SER A 16 -6.32 25.88 4.03
N PRO A 17 -5.95 27.11 3.61
CA PRO A 17 -6.01 27.51 2.20
C PRO A 17 -5.20 26.62 1.26
N ARG A 18 -4.26 25.84 1.80
CA ARG A 18 -3.44 24.85 1.09
C ARG A 18 -4.11 23.49 0.95
N ALA A 19 -5.24 23.26 1.62
CA ALA A 19 -5.95 21.98 1.61
C ALA A 19 -6.71 21.78 0.30
N THR A 20 -6.82 20.53 -0.12
CA THR A 20 -7.64 20.17 -1.28
C THR A 20 -9.11 20.11 -0.86
N LEU A 21 -9.93 20.99 -1.43
CA LEU A 21 -11.37 21.04 -1.14
C LEU A 21 -12.12 20.03 -2.00
N SER A 22 -13.05 19.27 -1.41
CA SER A 22 -13.86 18.30 -2.17
C SER A 22 -14.72 18.97 -3.24
N SER A 23 -15.23 20.17 -2.92
CA SER A 23 -15.97 21.02 -3.86
C SER A 23 -15.16 21.56 -5.05
N ALA A 24 -13.82 21.51 -4.98
CA ALA A 24 -12.91 21.94 -6.03
C ALA A 24 -12.20 20.75 -6.71
N SER A 25 -12.69 19.51 -6.50
CA SER A 25 -12.16 18.33 -7.15
C SER A 25 -12.22 18.47 -8.67
N LYS A 26 -11.20 17.95 -9.36
CA LYS A 26 -11.18 17.78 -10.82
C LYS A 26 -12.19 16.73 -11.30
N GLY A 27 -12.89 16.07 -10.38
CA GLY A 27 -13.98 15.16 -10.65
C GLY A 27 -13.50 13.75 -10.98
N ARG A 28 -14.41 13.00 -11.60
CA ARG A 28 -14.27 11.57 -11.91
C ARG A 28 -14.21 11.37 -13.41
N GLN A 29 -13.65 10.24 -13.85
CA GLN A 29 -13.59 9.91 -15.28
C GLN A 29 -14.97 9.75 -15.90
N VAL A 30 -15.88 9.07 -15.20
CA VAL A 30 -17.28 8.96 -15.59
C VAL A 30 -18.09 9.93 -14.74
N PRO A 31 -18.73 10.95 -15.34
CA PRO A 31 -19.60 11.87 -14.61
C PRO A 31 -20.70 11.12 -13.87
N GLU A 32 -20.95 11.50 -12.62
CA GLU A 32 -21.99 10.92 -11.79
C GLU A 32 -22.66 12.02 -10.97
N GLU A 33 -23.93 11.81 -10.64
CA GLU A 33 -24.67 12.75 -9.80
C GLU A 33 -24.00 12.89 -8.42
N PRO A 34 -23.81 14.14 -7.94
CA PRO A 34 -23.27 14.38 -6.60
C PRO A 34 -24.18 13.81 -5.52
N CYS A 35 -23.59 13.14 -4.53
CA CYS A 35 -24.35 12.61 -3.39
C CYS A 35 -25.03 13.76 -2.61
N ALA A 36 -26.23 13.52 -2.08
CA ALA A 36 -26.91 14.50 -1.23
C ALA A 36 -26.25 14.64 0.16
N ILE A 37 -25.51 13.63 0.61
CA ILE A 37 -25.01 13.51 1.99
C ILE A 37 -23.49 13.62 2.07
N ARG A 38 -22.77 12.79 1.30
CA ARG A 38 -21.31 12.64 1.41
C ARG A 38 -20.56 13.52 0.41
N THR A 39 -19.40 14.04 0.80
CA THR A 39 -18.44 14.67 -0.13
C THR A 39 -17.85 13.63 -1.08
N ASP A 40 -17.20 14.07 -2.16
CA ASP A 40 -16.64 13.12 -3.14
C ASP A 40 -15.51 12.26 -2.56
N PHE A 41 -14.68 12.81 -1.66
CA PHE A 41 -13.62 12.05 -1.00
C PHE A 41 -14.16 11.03 0.00
N GLN A 42 -15.25 11.34 0.71
CA GLN A 42 -15.95 10.35 1.55
C GLN A 42 -16.49 9.19 0.72
N ARG A 43 -17.06 9.48 -0.46
CA ARG A 43 -17.54 8.43 -1.38
C ARG A 43 -16.40 7.55 -1.86
N ASP A 44 -15.24 8.14 -2.13
CA ASP A 44 -14.06 7.39 -2.59
C ASP A 44 -13.54 6.44 -1.53
N ARG A 45 -13.39 6.92 -0.29
CA ARG A 45 -13.04 6.11 0.87
C ARG A 45 -13.99 4.91 1.02
N ASP A 46 -15.29 5.16 0.94
CA ASP A 46 -16.30 4.11 1.13
C ASP A 46 -16.23 3.08 -0.02
N ARG A 47 -16.03 3.52 -1.27
CA ARG A 47 -15.86 2.62 -2.43
C ARG A 47 -14.63 1.73 -2.28
N ILE A 48 -13.50 2.30 -1.86
CA ILE A 48 -12.27 1.53 -1.61
C ILE A 48 -12.51 0.48 -0.53
N THR A 49 -13.09 0.88 0.60
CA THR A 49 -13.31 0.00 1.76
C THR A 49 -14.20 -1.20 1.42
N HIS A 50 -15.16 -1.03 0.49
CA HIS A 50 -16.08 -2.09 0.08
C HIS A 50 -15.59 -2.96 -1.09
N CYS A 51 -14.49 -2.62 -1.78
CA CYS A 51 -14.02 -3.39 -2.94
C CYS A 51 -13.43 -4.75 -2.53
N LYS A 52 -13.34 -5.70 -3.47
CA LYS A 52 -12.81 -7.04 -3.13
C LYS A 52 -11.30 -6.98 -2.90
N ALA A 53 -10.58 -6.17 -3.67
CA ALA A 53 -9.13 -5.96 -3.50
C ALA A 53 -8.77 -5.51 -2.07
N PHE A 54 -9.49 -4.56 -1.48
CA PHE A 54 -9.27 -4.11 -0.10
C PHE A 54 -9.45 -5.25 0.92
N ARG A 55 -10.49 -6.08 0.75
CA ARG A 55 -10.72 -7.26 1.61
C ARG A 55 -9.58 -8.28 1.51
N ARG A 56 -8.97 -8.42 0.34
CA ARG A 56 -7.85 -9.35 0.11
C ARG A 56 -6.57 -8.92 0.83
N LEU A 57 -6.41 -7.64 1.19
CA LEU A 57 -5.26 -7.15 1.97
C LEU A 57 -5.13 -7.88 3.32
N LYS A 58 -6.24 -8.38 3.89
CA LYS A 58 -6.24 -9.22 5.11
C LYS A 58 -5.44 -10.53 4.93
N HIS A 59 -5.30 -11.00 3.70
CA HIS A 59 -4.72 -12.30 3.37
C HIS A 59 -3.47 -12.18 2.49
N LYS A 60 -2.82 -11.01 2.53
CA LYS A 60 -1.53 -10.74 1.90
C LYS A 60 -0.52 -10.33 2.97
N THR A 61 0.66 -10.92 2.95
CA THR A 61 1.79 -10.57 3.80
C THR A 61 2.35 -9.21 3.42
N GLN A 62 2.86 -8.48 4.41
CA GLN A 62 3.58 -7.22 4.20
C GLN A 62 5.02 -7.51 3.75
N VAL A 63 5.87 -8.01 4.66
CA VAL A 63 7.31 -8.27 4.41
C VAL A 63 7.72 -9.71 4.65
N PHE A 64 7.44 -10.29 5.82
CA PHE A 64 7.78 -11.68 6.09
C PHE A 64 6.70 -12.63 5.54
N ILE A 65 7.10 -13.62 4.75
CA ILE A 65 6.21 -14.71 4.31
C ILE A 65 5.69 -15.39 5.57
N ALA A 66 4.38 -15.25 5.80
CA ALA A 66 3.68 -15.50 7.06
C ALA A 66 4.30 -16.67 7.86
N PRO A 67 5.08 -16.40 8.92
CA PRO A 67 5.47 -17.45 9.84
C PRO A 67 4.19 -17.98 10.50
N GLU A 68 4.18 -19.26 10.87
CA GLU A 68 3.05 -19.83 11.61
C GLU A 68 2.86 -19.05 12.93
N GLY A 69 1.77 -18.28 13.03
CA GLY A 69 1.43 -17.48 14.22
C GLY A 69 0.35 -16.41 13.97
N ASP A 70 -0.45 -16.10 14.99
CA ASP A 70 -1.64 -15.24 14.86
C ASP A 70 -1.36 -13.72 14.92
N HIS A 71 -0.10 -13.32 15.15
CA HIS A 71 0.26 -11.93 15.48
C HIS A 71 1.06 -11.19 14.39
N TYR A 72 1.15 -11.75 13.18
CA TYR A 72 1.86 -11.11 12.07
C TYR A 72 1.01 -10.05 11.37
N ARG A 73 1.67 -8.97 10.97
CA ARG A 73 1.04 -7.88 10.23
C ARG A 73 0.69 -8.34 8.81
N THR A 74 -0.51 -7.96 8.40
CA THR A 74 -0.99 -8.11 7.02
C THR A 74 -0.91 -6.77 6.32
N ARG A 75 -1.09 -6.75 4.99
CA ARG A 75 -1.24 -5.47 4.27
C ARG A 75 -2.38 -4.64 4.81
N LEU A 76 -3.48 -5.26 5.23
CA LEU A 76 -4.61 -4.53 5.79
C LEU A 76 -4.22 -3.77 7.07
N THR A 77 -3.47 -4.41 7.98
CA THR A 77 -3.02 -3.73 9.21
C THR A 77 -2.03 -2.61 8.92
N HIS A 78 -1.13 -2.79 7.93
CA HIS A 78 -0.25 -1.73 7.44
C HIS A 78 -1.05 -0.55 6.91
N THR A 79 -1.97 -0.80 5.97
CA THR A 79 -2.84 0.20 5.37
C THR A 79 -3.65 0.99 6.41
N LEU A 80 -4.18 0.33 7.44
CA LEU A 80 -4.92 0.99 8.52
C LEU A 80 -4.02 1.90 9.37
N GLU A 81 -2.78 1.50 9.60
CA GLU A 81 -1.81 2.32 10.33
C GLU A 81 -1.36 3.53 9.51
N VAL A 82 -1.05 3.34 8.22
CA VAL A 82 -0.77 4.45 7.29
C VAL A 82 -1.93 5.44 7.27
N ALA A 83 -3.17 4.97 7.20
CA ALA A 83 -4.35 5.82 7.25
C ALA A 83 -4.46 6.59 8.57
N GLN A 84 -4.22 5.93 9.71
CA GLN A 84 -4.28 6.57 11.02
C GLN A 84 -3.21 7.66 11.18
N ILE A 85 -1.95 7.33 10.86
CA ILE A 85 -0.82 8.27 10.93
C ILE A 85 -1.05 9.46 10.00
N SER A 86 -1.42 9.20 8.74
CA SER A 86 -1.65 10.24 7.73
C SER A 86 -2.77 11.19 8.13
N ARG A 87 -3.88 10.67 8.69
CA ARG A 87 -4.99 11.50 9.18
C ARG A 87 -4.58 12.37 10.36
N THR A 88 -3.75 11.87 11.28
CA THR A 88 -3.23 12.68 12.38
C THR A 88 -2.45 13.89 11.86
N VAL A 89 -1.59 13.67 10.86
CA VAL A 89 -0.80 14.73 10.23
C VAL A 89 -1.71 15.70 9.47
N ALA A 90 -2.63 15.20 8.65
CA ALA A 90 -3.57 16.02 7.90
C ALA A 90 -4.44 16.89 8.82
N ARG A 91 -4.95 16.33 9.91
CA ARG A 91 -5.74 17.06 10.92
C ARG A 91 -4.91 18.16 11.58
N ALA A 92 -3.68 17.87 11.99
CA ALA A 92 -2.80 18.85 12.61
C ALA A 92 -2.48 20.03 11.68
N LEU A 93 -2.38 19.78 10.38
CA LEU A 93 -2.12 20.79 9.35
C LEU A 93 -3.41 21.43 8.76
N ARG A 94 -4.59 21.02 9.25
CA ARG A 94 -5.91 21.40 8.71
C ARG A 94 -6.05 21.12 7.20
N LEU A 95 -5.51 20.00 6.74
CA LEU A 95 -5.69 19.48 5.38
C LEU A 95 -6.89 18.52 5.32
N ASN A 96 -7.27 18.08 4.12
CA ASN A 96 -8.48 17.27 3.96
C ASN A 96 -8.26 15.82 4.45
N GLU A 97 -8.85 15.48 5.60
CA GLU A 97 -8.72 14.15 6.19
C GLU A 97 -9.36 13.05 5.34
N ASP A 98 -10.53 13.30 4.73
CA ASP A 98 -11.23 12.29 3.93
C ASP A 98 -10.44 11.96 2.65
N LEU A 99 -9.82 12.95 2.01
CA LEU A 99 -8.91 12.72 0.88
C LEU A 99 -7.68 11.92 1.31
N THR A 100 -7.04 12.32 2.41
CA THR A 100 -5.85 11.66 2.95
C THR A 100 -6.16 10.20 3.28
N GLU A 101 -7.30 9.94 3.94
CA GLU A 101 -7.77 8.60 4.28
C GLU A 101 -8.07 7.77 3.03
N ALA A 102 -8.78 8.32 2.04
CA ALA A 102 -9.08 7.62 0.80
C ALA A 102 -7.81 7.19 0.04
N ILE A 103 -6.81 8.08 -0.08
CA ILE A 103 -5.52 7.75 -0.69
C ILE A 103 -4.81 6.66 0.11
N ALA A 104 -4.73 6.81 1.44
CA ALA A 104 -4.07 5.84 2.31
C ALA A 104 -4.73 4.46 2.25
N LEU A 105 -6.07 4.36 2.19
CA LEU A 105 -6.74 3.06 2.05
C LEU A 105 -6.55 2.43 0.66
N GLY A 106 -6.32 3.25 -0.36
CA GLY A 106 -6.21 2.81 -1.75
C GLY A 106 -4.80 2.49 -2.24
N HIS A 107 -3.75 2.95 -1.56
CA HIS A 107 -2.38 2.91 -2.09
C HIS A 107 -1.88 1.48 -2.38
N ASP A 108 -2.32 0.52 -1.58
CA ASP A 108 -1.80 -0.86 -1.56
C ASP A 108 -2.71 -1.90 -2.23
N LEU A 109 -3.79 -1.47 -2.89
CA LEU A 109 -4.78 -2.37 -3.51
C LEU A 109 -4.20 -3.34 -4.55
N GLY A 110 -3.12 -2.93 -5.24
CA GLY A 110 -2.49 -3.65 -6.34
C GLY A 110 -1.31 -4.53 -5.93
N HIS A 111 -0.96 -4.61 -4.64
CA HIS A 111 0.18 -5.41 -4.25
C HIS A 111 -0.02 -6.89 -4.53
N THR A 112 1.06 -7.55 -4.92
CA THR A 112 1.13 -8.98 -5.23
C THR A 112 1.00 -9.84 -3.97
N PRO A 113 0.69 -11.14 -4.13
CA PRO A 113 1.00 -12.12 -3.08
C PRO A 113 2.48 -12.07 -2.70
N PHE A 114 2.81 -12.45 -1.47
CA PHE A 114 4.18 -12.51 -0.93
C PHE A 114 4.94 -11.18 -0.89
N GLY A 115 4.22 -10.05 -0.90
CA GLY A 115 4.83 -8.72 -0.79
C GLY A 115 5.88 -8.43 -1.86
N HIS A 116 7.02 -7.85 -1.46
CA HIS A 116 8.10 -7.46 -2.38
C HIS A 116 8.63 -8.62 -3.22
N ALA A 117 8.65 -9.85 -2.69
CA ALA A 117 9.12 -11.01 -3.43
C ALA A 117 8.27 -11.28 -4.68
N GLY A 118 6.94 -11.18 -4.55
CA GLY A 118 6.03 -11.36 -5.67
C GLY A 118 6.08 -10.21 -6.67
N GLU A 119 6.29 -8.98 -6.19
CA GLU A 119 6.43 -7.80 -7.03
C GLU A 119 7.72 -7.86 -7.85
N ASP A 120 8.85 -8.16 -7.22
CA ASP A 120 10.14 -8.35 -7.89
C ASP A 120 10.05 -9.38 -9.00
N GLU A 121 9.45 -10.53 -8.71
CA GLU A 121 9.36 -11.62 -9.67
C GLU A 121 8.42 -11.28 -10.82
N LEU A 122 7.23 -10.72 -10.54
CA LEU A 122 6.33 -10.26 -11.60
C LEU A 122 6.98 -9.17 -12.45
N ASN A 123 7.73 -8.24 -11.84
CA ASN A 123 8.45 -7.20 -12.56
C ASN A 123 9.54 -7.78 -13.47
N ARG A 124 10.16 -8.89 -13.06
CA ARG A 124 11.18 -9.58 -13.86
C ARG A 124 10.59 -10.35 -15.04
N ILE A 125 9.44 -11.00 -14.87
CA ILE A 125 8.90 -11.96 -15.86
C ILE A 125 7.79 -11.37 -16.75
N HIS A 126 7.07 -10.36 -16.28
CA HIS A 126 6.01 -9.72 -17.05
C HIS A 126 6.62 -8.75 -18.08
N PRO A 127 6.30 -8.88 -19.39
CA PRO A 127 6.76 -7.92 -20.39
C PRO A 127 6.25 -6.51 -20.08
N GLY A 128 7.17 -5.55 -19.90
CA GLY A 128 6.84 -4.18 -19.50
C GLY A 128 7.04 -3.90 -18.00
N GLY A 129 7.34 -4.94 -17.21
CA GLY A 129 7.58 -4.82 -15.78
C GLY A 129 6.30 -4.70 -14.95
N PHE A 130 6.46 -4.60 -13.64
CA PHE A 130 5.36 -4.54 -12.68
C PHE A 130 5.71 -3.55 -11.58
N ARG A 131 4.72 -2.75 -11.17
CA ARG A 131 4.83 -1.88 -10.00
C ARG A 131 3.50 -1.85 -9.26
N HIS A 132 3.54 -2.06 -7.95
CA HIS A 132 2.36 -2.15 -7.10
C HIS A 132 1.48 -0.89 -7.20
N ASN A 133 2.06 0.31 -7.24
CA ASN A 133 1.34 1.58 -7.34
C ASN A 133 0.58 1.73 -8.67
N GLN A 134 1.17 1.29 -9.78
CA GLN A 134 0.49 1.26 -11.09
C GLN A 134 -0.63 0.22 -11.10
N GLN A 135 -0.38 -0.95 -10.49
CA GLN A 135 -1.39 -1.98 -10.34
C GLN A 135 -2.54 -1.53 -9.42
N SER A 136 -2.28 -0.76 -8.36
CA SER A 136 -3.32 -0.20 -7.49
C SER A 136 -4.26 0.72 -8.26
N LEU A 137 -3.70 1.61 -9.10
CA LEU A 137 -4.51 2.45 -9.99
C LEU A 137 -5.30 1.60 -11.00
N ARG A 138 -4.67 0.55 -11.56
CA ARG A 138 -5.34 -0.37 -12.47
C ARG A 138 -6.49 -1.14 -11.81
N VAL A 139 -6.33 -1.54 -10.55
CA VAL A 139 -7.40 -2.14 -9.74
C VAL A 139 -8.58 -1.19 -9.62
N VAL A 140 -8.30 0.08 -9.28
CA VAL A 140 -9.30 1.13 -9.14
C VAL A 140 -10.07 1.36 -10.44
N ASP A 141 -9.36 1.42 -11.57
CA ASP A 141 -9.90 1.90 -12.83
C ASP A 141 -10.56 0.80 -13.67
N HIS A 142 -9.91 -0.36 -13.74
CA HIS A 142 -10.24 -1.39 -14.72
C HIS A 142 -10.83 -2.65 -14.09
N LEU A 143 -10.31 -3.08 -12.92
CA LEU A 143 -10.68 -4.36 -12.32
C LEU A 143 -11.91 -4.24 -11.40
N GLU A 144 -11.92 -3.27 -10.50
CA GLU A 144 -13.03 -2.99 -9.58
C GLU A 144 -13.94 -1.87 -10.10
N LYS A 145 -13.46 -1.04 -11.05
CA LYS A 145 -14.20 0.05 -11.71
C LYS A 145 -14.85 1.00 -10.70
N LEU A 146 -14.06 1.49 -9.74
CA LEU A 146 -14.53 2.30 -8.62
C LEU A 146 -14.87 3.75 -9.00
N ASN A 147 -14.45 4.22 -10.18
CA ASN A 147 -14.69 5.59 -10.66
C ASN A 147 -14.32 6.67 -9.61
N LEU A 148 -13.15 6.56 -9.00
CA LEU A 148 -12.69 7.48 -7.95
C LEU A 148 -12.37 8.87 -8.52
N THR A 149 -12.30 9.87 -7.66
CA THR A 149 -11.85 11.22 -8.02
C THR A 149 -10.40 11.21 -8.49
N TRP A 150 -10.05 12.20 -9.32
CA TRP A 150 -8.71 12.36 -9.83
C TRP A 150 -7.66 12.50 -8.71
N GLU A 151 -7.99 13.20 -7.63
CA GLU A 151 -7.08 13.44 -6.51
C GLU A 151 -6.68 12.13 -5.80
N VAL A 152 -7.67 11.25 -5.56
CA VAL A 152 -7.42 9.95 -4.94
C VAL A 152 -6.58 9.06 -5.85
N ARG A 153 -6.89 9.06 -7.15
CA ARG A 153 -6.13 8.29 -8.16
C ARG A 153 -4.68 8.75 -8.29
N ASP A 154 -4.46 10.07 -8.31
CA ASP A 154 -3.12 10.66 -8.34
C ASP A 154 -2.32 10.30 -7.08
N GLY A 155 -2.94 10.41 -5.91
CA GLY A 155 -2.33 10.00 -4.65
C GLY A 155 -1.95 8.52 -4.64
N ILE A 156 -2.84 7.63 -5.10
CA ILE A 156 -2.57 6.19 -5.21
C ILE A 156 -1.42 5.91 -6.18
N LEU A 157 -1.37 6.59 -7.33
CA LEU A 157 -0.31 6.35 -8.32
C LEU A 157 1.05 6.83 -7.81
N HIS A 158 1.09 8.01 -7.17
CA HIS A 158 2.35 8.70 -6.86
C HIS A 158 2.79 8.57 -5.40
N HIS A 159 2.09 7.80 -4.55
CA HIS A 159 2.57 7.54 -3.19
C HIS A 159 3.94 6.85 -3.17
N SER A 160 4.25 6.07 -4.22
CA SER A 160 5.53 5.40 -4.43
C SER A 160 6.12 5.74 -5.81
N GLY A 161 7.39 5.40 -6.03
CA GLY A 161 8.09 5.67 -7.29
C GLY A 161 8.55 7.13 -7.46
N PRO A 162 8.96 7.53 -8.68
CA PRO A 162 9.63 8.82 -8.93
C PRO A 162 8.67 10.02 -9.01
N GLY A 163 7.38 9.79 -9.26
CA GLY A 163 6.38 10.85 -9.28
C GLY A 163 6.05 11.35 -7.87
N MET A 164 5.57 12.58 -7.77
CA MET A 164 5.10 13.18 -6.52
C MET A 164 3.60 13.42 -6.60
N PRO A 165 2.83 13.08 -5.54
CA PRO A 165 1.42 13.43 -5.48
C PRO A 165 1.23 14.94 -5.58
N GLN A 166 0.19 15.34 -6.31
CA GLN A 166 -0.11 16.74 -6.60
C GLN A 166 -0.75 17.44 -5.41
N THR A 167 -1.49 16.69 -4.58
CA THR A 167 -2.11 17.19 -3.34
C THR A 167 -1.16 17.03 -2.16
N LEU A 168 -1.20 17.97 -1.21
CA LEU A 168 -0.42 17.84 0.03
C LEU A 168 -0.88 16.63 0.84
N GLU A 169 -2.16 16.30 0.79
CA GLU A 169 -2.74 15.09 1.36
C GLU A 169 -2.06 13.82 0.82
N GLY A 170 -1.84 13.73 -0.49
CA GLY A 170 -1.12 12.60 -1.09
C GLY A 170 0.36 12.57 -0.69
N GLN A 171 1.01 13.74 -0.56
CA GLN A 171 2.40 13.83 -0.11
C GLN A 171 2.56 13.37 1.35
N ILE A 172 1.57 13.63 2.20
CA ILE A 172 1.51 13.08 3.56
C ILE A 172 1.48 11.57 3.51
N VAL A 173 0.56 10.98 2.74
CA VAL A 173 0.45 9.51 2.64
C VAL A 173 1.76 8.88 2.19
N ARG A 174 2.43 9.48 1.20
CA ARG A 174 3.76 9.03 0.73
C ARG A 174 4.80 8.97 1.84
N ILE A 175 4.86 9.97 2.72
CA ILE A 175 5.82 9.99 3.82
C ILE A 175 5.38 9.04 4.94
N CYS A 176 4.10 9.05 5.30
CA CYS A 176 3.54 8.22 6.35
C CYS A 176 3.62 6.73 6.02
N ASP A 177 3.50 6.34 4.76
CA ASP A 177 3.76 4.97 4.30
C ASP A 177 5.21 4.56 4.61
N ARG A 178 6.18 5.43 4.32
CA ARG A 178 7.60 5.22 4.67
C ARG A 178 7.83 5.09 6.18
N VAL A 179 7.17 5.92 6.97
CA VAL A 179 7.23 5.87 8.43
C VAL A 179 6.61 4.59 8.96
N ALA A 180 5.48 4.14 8.42
CA ALA A 180 4.81 2.93 8.88
C ALA A 180 5.64 1.68 8.54
N TYR A 181 6.02 1.48 7.27
CA TYR A 181 6.67 0.23 6.87
C TYR A 181 7.99 0.03 7.61
N ILE A 182 8.82 1.08 7.76
CA ILE A 182 10.14 0.92 8.38
C ILE A 182 10.03 0.50 9.85
N ASN A 183 9.04 1.01 10.57
CA ASN A 183 8.83 0.66 11.96
C ASN A 183 8.29 -0.76 12.11
N HIS A 184 7.45 -1.21 11.18
CA HIS A 184 6.90 -2.57 11.21
C HIS A 184 7.98 -3.58 10.89
N ASP A 185 8.82 -3.28 9.91
CA ASP A 185 9.92 -4.17 9.54
C ASP A 185 10.94 -4.31 10.65
N ILE A 186 11.24 -3.22 11.37
CA ILE A 186 12.10 -3.27 12.56
C ILE A 186 11.48 -4.20 13.60
N ASP A 187 10.19 -4.03 13.93
CA ASP A 187 9.52 -4.84 14.94
C ASP A 187 9.43 -6.32 14.53
N ASP A 188 9.11 -6.60 13.27
CA ASP A 188 9.01 -7.95 12.75
C ASP A 188 10.40 -8.63 12.67
N ALA A 189 11.45 -7.89 12.29
CA ALA A 189 12.82 -8.40 12.26
C ALA A 189 13.37 -8.69 13.67
N LEU A 190 13.05 -7.82 14.65
CA LEU A 190 13.35 -8.06 16.06
C LEU A 190 12.62 -9.30 16.58
N ARG A 191 11.33 -9.45 16.26
CA ARG A 191 10.53 -10.61 16.67
C ARG A 191 11.02 -11.90 16.04
N ALA A 192 11.45 -11.86 14.78
CA ALA A 192 12.03 -12.99 14.08
C ALA A 192 13.47 -13.32 14.52
N GLY A 193 14.08 -12.49 15.39
CA GLY A 193 15.46 -12.66 15.84
C GLY A 193 16.50 -12.44 14.75
N ILE A 194 16.13 -11.75 13.66
CA ILE A 194 17.04 -11.41 12.55
C ILE A 194 18.00 -10.32 12.99
N ILE A 195 17.49 -9.36 13.77
CA ILE A 195 18.26 -8.32 14.43
C ILE A 195 17.88 -8.28 15.91
N THR A 196 18.72 -7.66 16.72
CA THR A 196 18.50 -7.35 18.13
C THR A 196 18.41 -5.83 18.32
N PRO A 197 17.85 -5.32 19.43
CA PRO A 197 17.81 -3.88 19.69
C PRO A 197 19.20 -3.22 19.70
N ALA A 198 20.25 -3.99 20.01
CA ALA A 198 21.63 -3.51 20.03
C ALA A 198 22.23 -3.30 18.64
N ASP A 199 21.67 -3.94 17.61
CA ASP A 199 22.12 -3.82 16.22
C ASP A 199 21.63 -2.52 15.57
N LEU A 200 20.53 -1.94 16.07
CA LEU A 200 19.96 -0.71 15.53
C LEU A 200 20.94 0.46 15.66
N PRO A 201 21.06 1.34 14.64
CA PRO A 201 21.98 2.46 14.69
C PRO A 201 21.73 3.37 15.89
N ARG A 202 22.68 3.43 16.82
CA ARG A 202 22.54 4.17 18.10
C ARG A 202 22.15 5.63 17.93
N HIS A 203 22.66 6.30 16.88
CA HIS A 203 22.34 7.69 16.61
C HIS A 203 20.88 7.86 16.15
N CYS A 204 20.33 6.92 15.37
CA CYS A 204 18.91 6.90 14.99
C CYS A 204 18.02 6.70 16.23
N ILE A 205 18.34 5.70 17.05
CA ILE A 205 17.56 5.37 18.24
C ILE A 205 17.61 6.48 19.29
N LYS A 206 18.72 7.21 19.40
CA LYS A 206 18.81 8.38 20.27
C LYS A 206 17.83 9.50 19.88
N VAL A 207 17.56 9.66 18.58
CA VAL A 207 16.63 10.69 18.06
C VAL A 207 15.18 10.19 18.11
N LEU A 208 14.95 8.93 17.71
CA LEU A 208 13.62 8.38 17.50
C LEU A 208 13.04 7.70 18.75
N GLY A 209 13.88 7.21 19.66
CA GLY A 209 13.52 6.37 20.80
C GLY A 209 13.55 4.88 20.50
N ASP A 210 13.48 4.08 21.56
CA ASP A 210 13.70 2.63 21.53
C ASP A 210 12.43 1.85 21.10
N THR A 211 11.25 2.40 21.36
CA THR A 211 9.97 1.73 21.10
C THR A 211 9.34 2.19 19.79
N ASN A 212 8.56 1.31 19.15
CA ASN A 212 7.79 1.64 17.95
C ASN A 212 6.99 2.94 18.10
N SER A 213 6.24 3.07 19.20
CA SER A 213 5.44 4.27 19.48
C SER A 213 6.27 5.55 19.60
N GLN A 214 7.46 5.48 20.22
CA GLN A 214 8.36 6.65 20.29
C GLN A 214 8.85 7.04 18.90
N ARG A 215 9.29 6.06 18.09
CA ARG A 215 9.81 6.31 16.74
C ARG A 215 8.76 6.95 15.83
N ILE A 216 7.54 6.39 15.82
CA ILE A 216 6.42 6.95 15.06
C ILE A 216 6.10 8.36 15.55
N ASN A 217 5.98 8.56 16.88
CA ASN A 217 5.66 9.87 17.43
C ASN A 217 6.72 10.94 17.07
N ALA A 218 8.01 10.59 17.12
CA ALA A 218 9.10 11.49 16.74
C ALA A 218 9.01 11.90 15.27
N MET A 219 8.81 10.94 14.37
CA MET A 219 8.68 11.20 12.92
C MET A 219 7.41 11.99 12.59
N VAL A 220 6.27 11.67 13.21
CA VAL A 220 5.00 12.39 13.01
C VAL A 220 5.11 13.83 13.52
N THR A 221 5.70 14.03 14.69
CA THR A 221 5.90 15.36 15.26
C THR A 221 6.82 16.20 14.37
N ALA A 222 7.92 15.61 13.89
CA ALA A 222 8.83 16.27 12.95
C ALA A 222 8.14 16.62 11.63
N LEU A 223 7.34 15.69 11.07
CA LEU A 223 6.57 15.93 9.85
C LEU A 223 5.60 17.11 10.02
N ILE A 224 4.86 17.16 11.12
CA ILE A 224 3.92 18.27 11.39
C ILE A 224 4.68 19.59 11.54
N ALA A 225 5.73 19.61 12.36
CA ALA A 225 6.51 20.82 12.63
C ALA A 225 7.13 21.42 11.34
N ASN A 226 7.65 20.57 10.46
CA ASN A 226 8.29 20.99 9.21
C ASN A 226 7.31 21.21 8.04
N SER A 227 6.00 21.03 8.25
CA SER A 227 4.98 21.15 7.19
C SER A 227 3.94 22.26 7.43
N GLN A 228 4.06 23.01 8.54
CA GLN A 228 3.15 24.10 8.87
C GLN A 228 3.13 25.18 7.77
N GLU A 229 4.29 25.45 7.19
CA GLU A 229 4.50 26.41 6.10
C GLU A 229 5.20 25.72 4.92
N GLY A 230 4.89 26.11 3.68
CA GLY A 230 5.60 25.60 2.49
C GLY A 230 5.11 24.25 1.96
N GLY A 231 5.98 23.23 1.95
CA GLY A 231 5.70 21.87 1.44
C GLY A 231 5.38 20.88 2.56
N ILE A 232 5.16 19.61 2.21
CA ILE A 232 5.15 18.51 3.19
C ILE A 232 6.55 17.92 3.29
N SER A 233 7.14 17.92 4.49
CA SER A 233 8.52 17.47 4.71
C SER A 233 8.74 16.97 6.14
N LEU A 234 9.65 16.01 6.30
CA LEU A 234 10.18 15.60 7.61
C LEU A 234 11.20 16.59 8.19
N GLY A 235 11.74 17.49 7.36
CA GLY A 235 12.96 18.25 7.67
C GLY A 235 14.23 17.45 7.37
N ALA A 236 15.34 18.15 7.11
CA ALA A 236 16.60 17.53 6.67
C ALA A 236 17.14 16.50 7.68
N GLU A 237 17.20 16.87 8.97
CA GLU A 237 17.69 16.00 10.04
C GLU A 237 16.87 14.71 10.15
N MET A 238 15.55 14.80 10.23
CA MET A 238 14.69 13.61 10.35
C MET A 238 14.68 12.76 9.08
N ALA A 239 14.82 13.37 7.91
CA ALA A 239 14.95 12.64 6.65
C ALA A 239 16.25 11.82 6.61
N GLU A 240 17.37 12.37 7.06
CA GLU A 240 18.65 11.66 7.17
C GLU A 240 18.55 10.48 8.14
N ILE A 241 17.89 10.66 9.29
CA ILE A 241 17.67 9.59 10.27
C ILE A 241 16.80 8.47 9.68
N LEU A 242 15.72 8.81 8.98
CA LEU A 242 14.85 7.83 8.33
C LEU A 242 15.60 7.05 7.23
N ASP A 243 16.39 7.75 6.40
CA ASP A 243 17.19 7.10 5.35
C ASP A 243 18.29 6.23 5.93
N CYS A 244 18.89 6.62 7.07
CA CYS A 244 19.87 5.79 7.77
C CYS A 244 19.24 4.47 8.27
N LEU A 245 18.09 4.53 8.94
CA LEU A 245 17.37 3.31 9.34
C LEU A 245 17.01 2.46 8.12
N ARG A 246 16.58 3.08 7.02
CA ARG A 246 16.18 2.33 5.82
C ARG A 246 17.36 1.56 5.24
N ASN A 247 18.51 2.21 5.14
CA ASN A 247 19.73 1.59 4.63
C ASN A 247 20.19 0.46 5.56
N PHE A 248 20.13 0.67 6.88
CA PHE A 248 20.41 -0.39 7.86
C PHE A 248 19.49 -1.61 7.66
N MET A 249 18.18 -1.39 7.52
CA MET A 249 17.22 -2.48 7.27
C MET A 249 17.52 -3.19 5.94
N PHE A 250 17.87 -2.43 4.90
CA PHE A 250 18.30 -2.99 3.61
C PHE A 250 19.46 -3.96 3.77
N ASP A 251 20.53 -3.52 4.42
CA ASP A 251 21.76 -4.30 4.53
C ASP A 251 21.63 -5.50 5.47
N ASN A 252 20.80 -5.41 6.52
CA ASN A 252 20.77 -6.41 7.61
C ASN A 252 19.53 -7.31 7.60
N VAL A 253 18.41 -6.85 7.04
CA VAL A 253 17.14 -7.59 7.04
C VAL A 253 16.78 -8.06 5.65
N TYR A 254 16.94 -7.22 4.64
CA TYR A 254 16.56 -7.55 3.27
C TYR A 254 17.67 -8.29 2.50
N VAL A 255 18.94 -7.98 2.75
CA VAL A 255 20.08 -8.65 2.10
C VAL A 255 20.66 -9.77 2.98
N GLY A 256 20.55 -11.02 2.52
CA GLY A 256 21.37 -12.13 3.05
C GLY A 256 20.84 -12.83 4.29
N SER A 257 19.63 -12.51 4.74
CA SER A 257 18.99 -13.09 5.93
C SER A 257 18.26 -14.42 5.64
N SER A 258 18.01 -15.23 6.69
CA SER A 258 17.24 -16.49 6.65
C SER A 258 15.91 -16.41 5.86
N PRO A 259 15.12 -15.31 5.91
CA PRO A 259 13.96 -15.07 5.04
C PRO A 259 14.17 -15.26 3.53
N LYS A 260 15.40 -15.14 3.01
CA LYS A 260 15.68 -15.36 1.58
C LYS A 260 15.35 -16.77 1.08
N LEU A 261 15.40 -17.78 1.95
CA LEU A 261 15.07 -19.16 1.57
C LEU A 261 13.58 -19.29 1.18
N GLU A 262 12.70 -18.66 1.95
CA GLU A 262 11.27 -18.63 1.64
C GLU A 262 10.96 -17.64 0.51
N GLU A 263 11.71 -16.54 0.40
CA GLU A 263 11.61 -15.59 -0.71
C GLU A 263 11.85 -16.29 -2.06
N GLY A 264 12.88 -17.14 -2.16
CA GLY A 264 13.15 -17.92 -3.37
C GLY A 264 11.99 -18.84 -3.75
N LYS A 265 11.34 -19.47 -2.76
CA LYS A 265 10.14 -20.30 -3.00
C LYS A 265 8.95 -19.46 -3.44
N ALA A 266 8.71 -18.30 -2.84
CA ALA A 266 7.65 -17.38 -3.24
C ALA A 266 7.83 -16.91 -4.69
N LYS A 267 9.06 -16.49 -5.05
CA LYS A 267 9.42 -16.14 -6.43
C LYS A 267 9.19 -17.32 -7.38
N HIS A 268 9.61 -18.53 -7.00
CA HIS A 268 9.36 -19.73 -7.80
C HIS A 268 7.86 -20.00 -8.01
N VAL A 269 7.03 -19.90 -6.96
CA VAL A 269 5.58 -20.08 -7.06
C VAL A 269 4.96 -19.08 -8.05
N ILE A 270 5.30 -17.80 -7.93
CA ILE A 270 4.80 -16.75 -8.82
C ILE A 270 5.23 -17.01 -10.27
N ASN A 271 6.51 -17.37 -10.47
CA ASN A 271 7.05 -17.72 -11.77
C ASN A 271 6.27 -18.86 -12.45
N GLN A 272 6.11 -19.98 -11.74
CA GLN A 272 5.44 -21.16 -12.26
C GLN A 272 3.97 -20.88 -12.57
N VAL A 273 3.25 -20.21 -11.66
CA VAL A 273 1.84 -19.84 -11.89
C VAL A 273 1.69 -18.88 -13.09
N TYR A 274 2.61 -17.93 -13.26
CA TYR A 274 2.60 -17.03 -14.43
C TYR A 274 2.79 -17.81 -15.73
N HIS A 275 3.83 -18.65 -15.82
CA HIS A 275 4.11 -19.42 -17.04
C HIS A 275 3.03 -20.46 -17.33
N TYR A 276 2.41 -21.06 -16.31
CA TYR A 276 1.27 -21.95 -16.50
C TYR A 276 0.13 -21.28 -17.30
N PHE A 277 -0.27 -20.07 -16.92
CA PHE A 277 -1.34 -19.37 -17.63
C PHE A 277 -0.89 -18.79 -18.97
N VAL A 278 0.40 -18.53 -19.18
CA VAL A 278 0.95 -18.20 -20.50
C VAL A 278 0.79 -19.38 -21.46
N ASP A 279 1.10 -20.59 -21.00
CA ASP A 279 1.00 -21.81 -21.80
C ASP A 279 -0.45 -22.32 -21.91
N ASN A 280 -1.32 -21.94 -20.97
CA ASN A 280 -2.71 -22.38 -20.87
C ASN A 280 -3.68 -21.20 -20.70
N PRO A 281 -3.77 -20.28 -21.67
CA PRO A 281 -4.59 -19.07 -21.55
C PRO A 281 -6.09 -19.36 -21.37
N GLN A 282 -6.58 -20.51 -21.83
CA GLN A 282 -7.96 -20.97 -21.66
C GLN A 282 -8.33 -21.26 -20.19
N GLU A 283 -7.35 -21.57 -19.35
CA GLU A 283 -7.54 -21.85 -17.91
C GLU A 283 -7.63 -20.55 -17.08
N LEU A 284 -7.28 -19.41 -17.68
CA LEU A 284 -7.40 -18.12 -17.03
C LEU A 284 -8.89 -17.77 -16.84
N PRO A 285 -9.32 -17.33 -15.64
CA PRO A 285 -10.72 -16.98 -15.43
C PRO A 285 -11.17 -15.90 -16.43
N GLU A 286 -12.40 -16.06 -16.94
CA GLU A 286 -12.94 -15.23 -18.03
C GLU A 286 -12.82 -13.73 -17.78
N VAL A 287 -13.04 -13.28 -16.54
CA VAL A 287 -12.92 -11.87 -16.14
C VAL A 287 -11.52 -11.28 -16.33
N TYR A 288 -10.49 -12.12 -16.47
CA TYR A 288 -9.10 -11.71 -16.73
C TYR A 288 -8.63 -12.07 -18.15
N ARG A 289 -9.45 -12.72 -18.98
CA ARG A 289 -9.12 -12.99 -20.40
C ARG A 289 -9.37 -11.74 -21.25
N GLN A 290 -8.44 -10.80 -21.13
CA GLN A 290 -8.44 -9.51 -21.84
C GLN A 290 -7.73 -9.62 -23.19
N ASP A 291 -7.84 -8.59 -24.05
CA ASP A 291 -7.15 -8.52 -25.35
C ASP A 291 -5.64 -8.75 -25.20
N ASP A 292 -5.02 -8.10 -24.21
CA ASP A 292 -3.69 -8.46 -23.74
C ASP A 292 -3.79 -9.53 -22.65
N ILE A 293 -3.62 -10.78 -23.07
CA ILE A 293 -3.67 -11.93 -22.17
C ILE A 293 -2.58 -11.87 -21.10
N ARG A 294 -1.40 -11.32 -21.40
CA ARG A 294 -0.28 -11.26 -20.44
C ARG A 294 -0.58 -10.26 -19.33
N GLN A 295 -1.21 -9.14 -19.66
CA GLN A 295 -1.74 -8.22 -18.66
C GLN A 295 -2.86 -8.87 -17.84
N GLY A 296 -3.74 -9.63 -18.49
CA GLY A 296 -4.77 -10.43 -17.81
C GLY A 296 -4.21 -11.40 -16.77
N ILE A 297 -3.16 -12.14 -17.13
CA ILE A 297 -2.44 -13.04 -16.23
C ILE A 297 -1.82 -12.27 -15.05
N CYS A 298 -1.18 -11.13 -15.34
CA CYS A 298 -0.60 -10.27 -14.33
C CYS A 298 -1.65 -9.76 -13.34
N ASP A 299 -2.79 -9.29 -13.83
CA ASP A 299 -3.92 -8.83 -13.02
C ASP A 299 -4.47 -9.95 -12.13
N TYR A 300 -4.60 -11.16 -12.69
CA TYR A 300 -5.10 -12.31 -11.95
C TYR A 300 -4.16 -12.68 -10.80
N ILE A 301 -2.86 -12.81 -11.08
CA ILE A 301 -1.85 -13.20 -10.09
C ILE A 301 -1.68 -12.13 -9.02
N ALA A 302 -1.53 -10.85 -9.41
CA ALA A 302 -1.46 -9.74 -8.47
C ALA A 302 -2.71 -9.67 -7.59
N GLY A 303 -3.88 -10.00 -8.15
CA GLY A 303 -5.16 -10.06 -7.44
C GLY A 303 -5.33 -11.23 -6.46
N MET A 304 -4.42 -12.20 -6.41
CA MET A 304 -4.52 -13.36 -5.51
C MET A 304 -4.13 -13.02 -4.07
N THR A 305 -4.60 -13.82 -3.12
CA THR A 305 -4.05 -13.85 -1.75
C THR A 305 -2.92 -14.88 -1.67
N ASP A 306 -2.07 -14.81 -0.65
CA ASP A 306 -0.92 -15.72 -0.50
C ASP A 306 -1.38 -17.18 -0.47
N ARG A 307 -2.40 -17.46 0.33
CA ARG A 307 -2.99 -18.81 0.44
C ARG A 307 -3.58 -19.29 -0.89
N TYR A 308 -4.18 -18.38 -1.66
CA TYR A 308 -4.83 -18.74 -2.92
C TYR A 308 -3.79 -19.04 -4.00
N VAL A 309 -2.73 -18.24 -4.15
CA VAL A 309 -1.68 -18.53 -5.13
C VAL A 309 -0.95 -19.83 -4.82
N VAL A 310 -0.72 -20.15 -3.54
CA VAL A 310 -0.19 -21.46 -3.13
C VAL A 310 -1.16 -22.59 -3.49
N ALA A 311 -2.47 -22.42 -3.31
CA ALA A 311 -3.46 -23.43 -3.69
C ALA A 311 -3.50 -23.67 -5.20
N VAL A 312 -3.41 -22.60 -6.01
CA VAL A 312 -3.30 -22.69 -7.47
C VAL A 312 -2.03 -23.45 -7.86
N TYR A 313 -0.89 -23.08 -7.28
CA TYR A 313 0.37 -23.78 -7.50
C TYR A 313 0.26 -25.29 -7.16
N LYS A 314 -0.24 -25.63 -5.97
CA LYS A 314 -0.41 -27.03 -5.55
C LYS A 314 -1.29 -27.83 -6.50
N ARG A 315 -2.38 -27.23 -6.99
CA ARG A 315 -3.32 -27.89 -7.91
C ARG A 315 -2.69 -28.27 -9.25
N HIS A 316 -1.83 -27.40 -9.79
CA HIS A 316 -1.31 -27.57 -11.15
C HIS A 316 0.07 -28.22 -11.20
N PHE A 317 0.86 -28.12 -10.12
CA PHE A 317 2.25 -28.58 -10.12
C PHE A 317 2.54 -29.74 -9.17
N LEU A 318 1.65 -30.05 -8.21
CA LEU A 318 1.82 -31.19 -7.32
C LEU A 318 0.88 -32.34 -7.69
N PRO A 319 1.37 -33.58 -7.77
CA PRO A 319 0.52 -34.73 -8.00
C PRO A 319 -0.44 -34.92 -6.81
N THR A 320 -1.70 -35.20 -7.11
CA THR A 320 -2.67 -35.56 -6.06
C THR A 320 -2.54 -37.06 -5.80
N PRO A 321 -2.28 -37.51 -4.55
CA PRO A 321 -2.26 -38.94 -4.23
C PRO A 321 -3.59 -39.57 -4.61
N TRP A 322 -3.55 -40.76 -5.24
CA TRP A 322 -4.77 -41.53 -5.48
C TRP A 322 -5.42 -41.89 -4.13
N GLN A 323 -6.60 -41.36 -3.86
CA GLN A 323 -7.44 -41.83 -2.76
C GLN A 323 -8.09 -43.16 -3.19
N LEU A 324 -7.48 -44.26 -2.79
CA LEU A 324 -8.22 -45.53 -2.66
C LEU A 324 -9.18 -45.35 -1.48
N LEU A 325 -10.47 -45.59 -1.75
CA LEU A 325 -11.62 -45.45 -0.85
C LEU A 325 -11.40 -46.00 0.56
#